data_AF-A0A6P7GDK8-F1
#
_entry.id   AF-A0A6P7GDK8-F1
#
_cell.length_a   1.000
_cell.length_b   1.000
_cell.length_c   1.000
_cell.angle_alpha   90.00
_cell.angle_beta   90.00
_cell.angle_gamma   90.00
#
_symmetry.space_group_name_H-M   'P 1'
#
loop_
_entity.id
_entity.type
_entity.pdbx_description
1 polymer ?
#
loop_
_entity_poly.entity_id
_entity_poly.type
_entity_poly.pdbx_seq_one_letter_code
_entity_poly.pdbx_strand_id
1 'polypeptide(L)'
;MTIINVSTDQLIKDLEKHVKDEFAKINRILAKILLELQSMNTGTVGVTTIDLNGDDEFQEIVSQFPITNVDILNDVNERVERDQQCYKKVVLFLKTIGGITLKEKICRILKRVFSNQLIAQASWLGHSRGEKKIQA
;
A
#
# COMPACT_ATOMS: atom_id res chain seq x y z
N MET A 1 -4.65 -8.61 48.18
CA MET A 1 -5.58 -8.41 47.05
C MET A 1 -4.71 -8.10 45.83
N THR A 2 -4.06 -9.12 45.24
CA THR A 2 -2.94 -8.90 44.30
C THR A 2 -2.83 -10.06 43.29
N ILE A 3 -3.92 -10.42 42.61
CA ILE A 3 -3.91 -11.51 41.62
C ILE A 3 -4.39 -11.03 40.24
N ILE A 4 -5.03 -9.85 40.13
CA ILE A 4 -5.63 -9.39 38.88
C ILE A 4 -4.66 -8.58 37.99
N ASN A 5 -3.61 -7.98 38.56
CA ASN A 5 -2.73 -7.06 37.81
C ASN A 5 -1.66 -7.75 36.93
N VAL A 6 -1.31 -9.01 37.23
CA VAL A 6 -0.25 -9.75 36.49
C VAL A 6 -0.72 -10.21 35.10
N SER A 7 -2.03 -10.44 34.93
CA SER A 7 -2.61 -10.95 33.67
C SER A 7 -2.69 -9.89 32.59
N THR A 8 -2.96 -8.64 32.95
CA THR A 8 -3.02 -7.51 32.01
C THR A 8 -1.63 -7.08 31.57
N ASP A 9 -0.66 -7.05 32.48
CA ASP A 9 0.73 -6.70 32.15
C ASP A 9 1.38 -7.71 31.20
N GLN A 10 1.04 -8.99 31.33
CA GLN A 10 1.54 -10.03 30.42
C GLN A 10 0.94 -9.92 29.03
N LEU A 11 -0.38 -9.66 28.92
CA LEU A 11 -1.05 -9.43 27.65
C LEU A 11 -0.50 -8.18 26.92
N ILE A 12 -0.23 -7.10 27.66
CA ILE A 12 0.37 -5.89 27.09
C ILE A 12 1.77 -6.19 26.54
N LYS A 13 2.60 -6.94 27.28
CA LYS A 13 3.93 -7.34 26.81
C LYS A 13 3.87 -8.24 25.56
N ASP A 14 2.92 -9.15 25.50
CA ASP A 14 2.73 -10.01 24.33
C ASP A 14 2.23 -9.22 23.12
N LEU A 15 1.36 -8.22 23.32
CA LEU A 15 0.92 -7.31 22.29
C LEU A 15 2.07 -6.45 21.76
N GLU A 16 2.89 -5.89 22.65
CA GLU A 16 4.08 -5.11 22.29
C GLU A 16 5.09 -5.93 21.49
N LYS A 17 5.28 -7.20 21.88
CA LYS A 17 6.15 -8.13 21.17
C LYS A 17 5.61 -8.41 19.76
N HIS A 18 4.31 -8.67 19.64
CA HIS A 18 3.69 -8.94 18.35
C HIS A 18 3.78 -7.74 17.39
N VAL A 19 3.53 -6.52 17.90
CA VAL A 19 3.66 -5.29 17.11
C VAL A 19 5.12 -5.07 16.67
N LYS A 20 6.11 -5.35 17.53
CA LYS A 20 7.53 -5.27 17.16
C LYS A 20 7.92 -6.28 16.07
N ASP A 21 7.37 -7.48 16.14
CA ASP A 21 7.61 -8.53 15.14
C ASP A 21 7.02 -8.16 13.76
N GLU A 22 5.79 -7.63 13.73
CA GLU A 22 5.18 -7.11 12.50
C GLU A 22 5.98 -5.92 11.93
N PHE A 23 6.43 -5.01 12.79
CA PHE A 23 7.26 -3.88 12.36
C PHE A 23 8.61 -4.35 11.77
N ALA A 24 9.21 -5.40 12.33
CA ALA A 24 10.43 -5.99 11.80
C ALA A 24 10.20 -6.65 10.42
N LYS A 25 9.03 -7.24 10.17
CA LYS A 25 8.66 -7.76 8.84
C LYS A 25 8.54 -6.64 7.82
N ILE A 26 7.86 -5.54 8.18
CA ILE A 26 7.72 -4.35 7.32
C ILE A 26 9.10 -3.79 6.97
N ASN A 27 10.00 -3.63 7.95
CA ASN A 27 11.35 -3.13 7.70
C ASN A 27 12.18 -4.04 6.78
N ARG A 28 12.02 -5.36 6.88
CA ARG A 28 12.69 -6.31 5.97
C ARG A 28 12.17 -6.18 4.54
N ILE A 29 10.86 -6.01 4.36
CA ILE A 29 10.24 -5.80 3.05
C ILE A 29 10.72 -4.48 2.43
N LEU A 30 10.73 -3.40 3.22
CA LEU A 30 11.23 -2.10 2.77
C LEU A 30 12.70 -2.14 2.37
N ALA A 31 13.55 -2.82 3.15
CA ALA A 31 14.96 -3.01 2.82
C ALA A 31 15.14 -3.79 1.51
N LYS A 32 14.33 -4.83 1.27
CA LYS A 32 14.37 -5.61 0.02
C LYS A 32 13.95 -4.76 -1.18
N ILE A 33 12.88 -3.99 -1.07
CA ILE A 33 12.42 -3.07 -2.11
C ILE A 33 13.50 -2.02 -2.44
N LEU A 34 14.14 -1.44 -1.43
CA LEU A 34 15.23 -0.46 -1.62
C LEU A 34 16.44 -1.07 -2.33
N LEU A 35 16.84 -2.28 -1.95
CA LEU A 35 17.98 -2.98 -2.54
C LEU A 35 17.71 -3.33 -4.02
N GLU A 36 16.47 -3.73 -4.33
CA GLU A 36 16.04 -4.06 -5.68
C GLU A 36 15.96 -2.81 -6.58
N LEU A 37 15.48 -1.68 -6.05
CA LEU A 37 15.52 -0.38 -6.74
C LEU A 37 16.95 0.09 -7.02
N GLN A 38 17.91 -0.21 -6.13
CA GLN A 38 19.32 0.11 -6.34
C GLN A 38 19.98 -0.78 -7.40
N SER A 39 19.66 -2.08 -7.42
CA SER A 39 20.17 -3.02 -8.44
C SER A 39 19.66 -2.73 -9.87
N MET A 40 18.50 -2.08 -10.01
CA MET A 40 17.95 -1.68 -11.31
C MET A 40 18.55 -0.37 -11.86
N ASN A 41 19.39 0.34 -11.09
CA ASN A 41 20.04 1.58 -11.54
C ASN A 41 21.43 1.34 -12.17
N THR A 42 22.03 0.15 -12.02
CA THR A 42 23.37 -0.17 -12.55
C THR A 42 23.38 -1.24 -13.65
N GLY A 43 22.22 -1.76 -14.06
CA GLY A 43 22.10 -2.79 -15.10
C GLY A 43 21.15 -2.38 -16.22
N THR A 44 21.71 -1.85 -17.31
CA THR A 44 21.29 -1.97 -18.71
C THR A 44 19.85 -2.41 -19.01
N VAL A 45 19.11 -1.49 -19.66
CA VAL A 45 18.03 -1.68 -20.65
C VAL A 45 17.72 -3.15 -20.99
N GLY A 46 16.76 -3.73 -20.26
CA GLY A 46 16.02 -4.92 -20.66
C GLY A 46 14.55 -4.56 -20.77
N VAL A 47 14.17 -3.88 -21.85
CA VAL A 47 12.76 -3.70 -22.21
C VAL A 47 12.21 -5.08 -22.57
N THR A 48 11.62 -5.76 -21.58
CA THR A 48 10.54 -6.69 -21.89
C THR A 48 9.40 -5.82 -22.36
N THR A 49 9.02 -5.95 -23.63
CA THR A 49 7.84 -5.29 -24.18
C THR A 49 6.61 -5.84 -23.47
N ILE A 50 6.22 -5.20 -22.36
CA ILE A 50 4.95 -5.47 -21.68
C ILE A 50 3.89 -4.80 -22.54
N ASP A 51 3.17 -5.60 -23.33
CA ASP A 51 2.03 -5.11 -24.10
C ASP A 51 0.93 -4.67 -23.13
N LEU A 52 0.62 -3.37 -23.14
CA LEU A 52 -0.46 -2.79 -22.33
C LEU A 52 -1.83 -3.02 -22.97
N ASN A 53 -1.87 -3.52 -24.21
CA ASN A 53 -3.10 -3.86 -24.91
C ASN A 53 -3.36 -5.37 -24.77
N GLY A 54 -4.56 -5.72 -24.28
CA GLY A 54 -5.04 -7.11 -24.27
C GLY A 54 -5.13 -7.82 -22.92
N ASP A 55 -4.85 -7.17 -21.78
CA ASP A 55 -5.24 -7.73 -20.46
C ASP A 55 -6.51 -7.05 -19.97
N ASP A 56 -7.62 -7.79 -20.04
CA ASP A 56 -8.93 -7.36 -19.53
C ASP A 56 -8.84 -6.99 -18.04
N GLU A 57 -8.04 -7.72 -17.25
CA GLU A 57 -7.88 -7.51 -15.81
C GLU A 57 -7.18 -6.18 -15.46
N PHE A 58 -6.13 -5.79 -16.21
CA PHE A 58 -5.47 -4.50 -16.00
C PHE A 58 -6.41 -3.33 -16.32
N GLN A 59 -7.17 -3.44 -17.42
CA GLN A 59 -8.13 -2.41 -17.81
C GLN A 59 -9.27 -2.31 -16.79
N GLU A 60 -9.73 -3.44 -16.26
CA GLU A 60 -10.73 -3.48 -15.20
C GLU A 60 -10.23 -2.77 -13.93
N ILE A 61 -8.99 -3.03 -13.48
CA ILE A 61 -8.40 -2.35 -12.31
C ILE A 61 -8.25 -0.84 -12.54
N VAL A 62 -7.73 -0.42 -13.69
CA VAL A 62 -7.56 1.01 -13.99
C VAL A 62 -8.91 1.73 -14.11
N SER A 63 -9.96 1.03 -14.55
CA SER A 63 -11.32 1.58 -14.60
C SER A 63 -11.89 1.90 -13.22
N GLN A 64 -11.41 1.23 -12.16
CA GLN A 64 -11.82 1.49 -10.77
C GLN A 64 -11.12 2.73 -10.17
N PHE A 65 -10.19 3.36 -10.89
CA PHE A 65 -9.52 4.57 -10.42
C PHE A 65 -10.32 5.84 -10.78
N PRO A 66 -10.51 6.78 -9.84
CA PRO A 66 -10.00 6.76 -8.46
C PRO A 66 -10.86 5.92 -7.51
N ILE A 67 -10.21 5.12 -6.66
CA ILE A 67 -10.84 4.22 -5.69
C ILE A 67 -11.62 5.01 -4.65
N THR A 68 -12.88 4.66 -4.45
CA THR A 68 -13.84 5.40 -3.61
C THR A 68 -14.07 4.80 -2.24
N ASN A 69 -13.92 3.49 -2.07
CA ASN A 69 -14.17 2.79 -0.80
C ASN A 69 -13.10 1.71 -0.52
N VAL A 70 -13.12 1.17 0.70
CA VAL A 70 -12.16 0.18 1.18
C VAL A 70 -12.37 -1.19 0.52
N ASP A 71 -13.60 -1.55 0.15
CA ASP A 71 -13.89 -2.84 -0.49
C ASP A 71 -13.25 -2.94 -1.88
N ILE A 72 -13.38 -1.89 -2.68
CA ILE A 72 -12.74 -1.73 -3.99
C ILE A 72 -11.21 -1.72 -3.82
N LEU A 73 -10.69 -1.09 -2.76
CA LEU A 73 -9.26 -1.12 -2.46
C LEU A 73 -8.75 -2.54 -2.21
N ASN A 74 -9.48 -3.31 -1.41
CA ASN A 74 -9.11 -4.69 -1.10
C ASN A 74 -9.18 -5.59 -2.34
N ASP A 75 -10.24 -5.45 -3.15
CA ASP A 75 -10.39 -6.20 -4.41
C ASP A 75 -9.24 -5.89 -5.39
N VAL A 76 -8.91 -4.62 -5.59
CA VAL A 76 -7.75 -4.22 -6.39
C VAL A 76 -6.45 -4.80 -5.83
N ASN A 77 -6.26 -4.77 -4.51
CA ASN A 77 -5.05 -5.30 -3.87
C ASN A 77 -4.91 -6.81 -4.08
N GLU A 78 -5.99 -7.57 -3.87
CA GLU A 78 -6.00 -9.02 -4.08
C GLU A 78 -5.70 -9.40 -5.53
N ARG A 79 -6.26 -8.67 -6.50
CA ARG A 79 -6.00 -8.91 -7.93
C ARG A 79 -4.55 -8.62 -8.30
N VAL A 80 -4.00 -7.51 -7.80
CA VAL A 80 -2.61 -7.11 -8.02
C VAL A 80 -1.62 -8.09 -7.36
N GLU A 81 -1.94 -8.63 -6.19
CA GLU A 81 -1.10 -9.64 -5.51
C GLU A 81 -1.15 -11.01 -6.21
N ARG A 82 -2.29 -11.36 -6.80
CA ARG A 82 -2.52 -12.65 -7.46
C ARG A 82 -1.79 -12.75 -8.79
N ASP A 83 -1.80 -11.68 -9.60
CA ASP A 83 -1.14 -11.69 -10.91
C ASP A 83 0.05 -10.73 -10.98
N GLN A 84 1.24 -11.33 -11.11
CA GLN A 84 2.49 -10.61 -11.25
C GLN A 84 2.60 -9.81 -12.57
N GLN A 85 1.90 -10.21 -13.63
CA GLN A 85 1.86 -9.45 -14.88
C GLN A 85 0.97 -8.21 -14.73
N CYS A 86 -0.23 -8.38 -14.17
CA CYS A 86 -1.10 -7.28 -13.80
C CYS A 86 -0.38 -6.28 -12.87
N TYR A 87 0.32 -6.75 -11.83
CA TYR A 87 1.18 -5.91 -10.98
C TYR A 87 2.17 -5.07 -11.80
N LYS A 88 2.92 -5.70 -12.71
CA LYS A 88 3.90 -5.00 -13.55
C LYS A 88 3.23 -3.94 -14.43
N LYS A 89 2.04 -4.21 -14.98
CA LYS A 89 1.26 -3.27 -15.79
C LYS A 89 0.75 -2.08 -14.98
N VAL A 90 0.22 -2.32 -13.78
CA VAL A 90 -0.18 -1.26 -12.84
C VAL A 90 1.03 -0.40 -12.47
N VAL A 91 2.19 -1.00 -12.16
CA VAL A 91 3.42 -0.25 -11.89
C VAL A 91 3.84 0.59 -13.11
N LEU A 92 3.74 0.05 -14.32
CA LEU A 92 4.09 0.77 -15.54
C LEU A 92 3.14 1.94 -15.79
N PHE A 93 1.84 1.76 -15.55
CA PHE A 93 0.83 2.80 -15.59
C PHE A 93 1.14 3.91 -14.58
N LEU A 94 1.45 3.58 -13.33
CA LEU A 94 1.81 4.58 -12.31
C LEU A 94 3.11 5.32 -12.67
N LYS A 95 4.04 4.68 -13.39
CA LYS A 95 5.26 5.32 -13.91
C LYS A 95 4.95 6.35 -15.01
N THR A 96 3.86 6.21 -15.77
CA THR A 96 3.43 7.23 -16.76
C THR A 96 2.94 8.52 -16.12
N ILE A 97 2.56 8.47 -14.83
CA ILE A 97 2.17 9.66 -14.08
C ILE A 97 3.42 10.49 -13.80
N GLY A 98 3.58 11.56 -14.58
CA GLY A 98 4.72 12.47 -14.50
C GLY A 98 4.76 13.30 -13.21
N GLY A 99 5.91 13.95 -12.99
CA GLY A 99 6.17 14.86 -11.87
C GLY A 99 7.64 15.27 -11.92
N ILE A 100 7.93 16.54 -11.65
CA ILE A 100 9.30 17.07 -11.71
C ILE A 100 10.07 16.66 -10.46
N THR A 101 9.38 16.70 -9.31
CA THR A 101 9.91 16.27 -8.02
C THR A 101 9.24 15.00 -7.53
N LEU A 102 9.93 14.25 -6.67
CA LEU A 102 9.38 13.04 -6.03
C LEU A 102 8.07 13.34 -5.29
N LYS A 103 8.01 14.47 -4.57
CA LYS A 103 6.82 14.93 -3.85
C LYS A 103 5.64 15.15 -4.81
N GLU A 104 5.86 15.84 -5.92
CA GLU A 104 4.82 16.06 -6.93
C GLU A 104 4.36 14.75 -7.57
N LYS A 105 5.30 13.86 -7.87
CA LYS A 105 5.00 12.56 -8.47
C LYS A 105 4.11 11.72 -7.55
N ILE A 106 4.47 11.62 -6.27
CA ILE A 106 3.67 10.91 -5.26
C ILE A 106 2.29 11.57 -5.10
N CYS A 107 2.21 12.89 -4.99
CA CYS A 107 0.92 13.58 -4.88
C CYS A 107 0.02 13.36 -6.11
N ARG A 108 0.59 13.32 -7.32
CA ARG A 108 -0.15 13.07 -8.56
C ARG A 108 -0.63 11.62 -8.66
N ILE A 109 0.22 10.66 -8.27
CA ILE A 109 -0.15 9.25 -8.18
C ILE A 109 -1.30 9.06 -7.20
N LEU A 110 -1.17 9.58 -5.97
CA LEU A 110 -2.20 9.45 -4.94
C LEU A 110 -3.54 10.03 -5.38
N LYS A 111 -3.54 11.22 -5.98
CA LYS A 111 -4.78 11.86 -6.50
C LYS A 111 -5.39 11.12 -7.68
N ARG A 112 -4.61 10.36 -8.42
CA ARG A 112 -5.09 9.60 -9.59
C ARG A 112 -5.66 8.25 -9.19
N VAL A 113 -5.08 7.61 -8.18
CA VAL A 113 -5.43 6.27 -7.70
C VAL A 113 -6.54 6.32 -6.65
N PHE A 114 -6.53 7.30 -5.76
CA PHE A 114 -7.46 7.36 -4.64
C PHE A 114 -8.34 8.61 -4.71
N SER A 115 -9.62 8.43 -4.37
CA SER A 115 -10.54 9.56 -4.22
C SER A 115 -10.21 10.37 -2.96
N ASN A 116 -10.55 11.66 -2.97
CA ASN A 116 -10.39 12.51 -1.78
C ASN A 116 -11.18 11.98 -0.57
N GLN A 117 -12.30 11.28 -0.80
CA GLN A 117 -13.12 10.68 0.24
C GLN A 117 -12.38 9.54 0.95
N LEU A 118 -11.72 8.68 0.19
CA LEU A 118 -10.91 7.58 0.73
C LEU A 118 -9.64 8.10 1.43
N ILE A 119 -8.93 9.06 0.81
CA ILE A 119 -7.73 9.67 1.40
C ILE A 119 -8.06 10.39 2.71
N ALA A 120 -9.24 11.01 2.84
CA ALA A 120 -9.66 11.67 4.07
C ALA A 120 -9.87 10.69 5.24
N GLN A 121 -10.20 9.43 4.94
CA GLN A 121 -10.33 8.36 5.94
C GLN A 121 -8.98 7.70 6.26
N ALA A 122 -8.01 7.77 5.34
CA ALA A 122 -6.68 7.22 5.52
C ALA A 122 -5.74 8.22 6.21
N SER A 123 -5.30 7.90 7.43
CA SER A 123 -4.28 8.67 8.15
C SER A 123 -2.90 8.04 7.97
N TRP A 124 -1.92 8.82 7.51
CA TRP A 124 -0.50 8.40 7.39
C TRP A 124 0.09 7.91 8.72
N LEU A 125 -0.50 8.32 9.86
CA LEU A 125 -0.08 7.94 11.21
C LEU A 125 -1.08 7.00 11.92
N GLY A 126 -2.10 6.47 11.21
CA GLY A 126 -3.19 5.69 11.82
C GLY A 126 -4.08 6.50 12.78
N HIS A 127 -3.85 7.81 12.90
CA HIS A 127 -4.67 8.72 13.70
C HIS A 127 -5.77 9.26 12.79
N SER A 128 -6.85 8.52 12.64
CA SER A 128 -8.10 9.05 12.10
C SER A 128 -8.46 10.30 12.91
N ARG A 129 -8.40 11.49 12.29
CA ARG A 129 -8.95 12.70 12.89
C ARG A 129 -10.47 12.57 12.86
N GLY A 130 -11.02 11.98 13.92
CA GLY A 130 -12.44 12.01 14.22
C GLY A 130 -13.18 10.72 13.95
N GLU A 131 -12.91 9.68 14.74
CA GLU A 131 -14.00 8.78 15.11
C GLU A 131 -14.77 9.44 16.25
N LYS A 132 -15.91 10.06 15.90
CA LYS A 132 -17.00 10.19 16.86
C LYS A 132 -17.28 8.79 17.38
N LYS A 133 -17.14 8.61 18.69
CA LYS A 133 -17.66 7.44 19.41
C LYS A 133 -19.10 7.20 18.96
N ILE A 134 -19.33 6.13 18.20
CA ILE A 134 -20.67 5.57 18.09
C ILE A 134 -20.86 4.83 19.41
N GLN A 135 -21.70 5.41 20.26
CA GLN A 135 -22.16 4.78 21.49
C GLN A 135 -22.97 3.53 21.13
N ALA A 136 -22.65 2.42 21.79
CA ALA A 136 -23.57 1.32 22.05
C ALA A 136 -23.96 1.39 23.52
#